data_AF-A0AAU9XM86-F1
#
_entry.id   AF-A0AAU9XM86-F1
#
_cell.length_a   1.000
_cell.length_b   1.000
_cell.length_c   1.000
_cell.angle_alpha   90.00
_cell.angle_beta   90.00
_cell.angle_gamma   90.00
#
_symmetry.space_group_name_H-M   'P 1'
#
loop_
_entity.id
_entity.type
_entity.pdbx_description
1 polymer ?
#
loop_
_entity_poly.entity_id
_entity_poly.type
_entity_poly.pdbx_seq_one_letter_code
_entity_poly.pdbx_strand_id
1 'polypeptide(L)'
;CEAAGHTGPLHTCSIYESKEAGKKIGDMLKMGKSKPWPEALKKLTGSETLDVGALLEYFEPLRKWMVEQRKELGYTRPGWDVDAKAGVSAVLPTLFNTVMGSLIVTVVLFC
;
A
#
# COMPACT_ATOMS: atom_id res chain seq x y z
N CYS A 1 -15.84 12.47 12.27
CA CYS A 1 -17.05 11.68 11.95
C CYS A 1 -17.83 11.34 13.19
N GLU A 2 -17.22 10.70 14.20
CA GLU A 2 -17.88 10.45 15.49
C GLU A 2 -18.47 11.71 16.14
N ALA A 3 -17.67 12.78 16.24
CA ALA A 3 -18.13 14.06 16.81
C ALA A 3 -19.22 14.76 15.98
N ALA A 4 -19.37 14.39 14.71
CA ALA A 4 -20.43 14.88 13.83
C ALA A 4 -21.68 13.98 13.85
N GLY A 5 -21.68 12.90 14.63
CA GLY A 5 -22.79 11.95 14.70
C GLY A 5 -22.96 11.10 13.44
N HIS A 6 -21.94 11.03 12.58
CA HIS A 6 -22.00 10.24 11.34
C HIS A 6 -22.16 8.75 11.63
N THR A 7 -23.04 8.10 10.89
CA THR A 7 -23.22 6.64 10.93
C THR A 7 -23.05 6.07 9.52
N GLY A 8 -22.36 4.95 9.40
CA GLY A 8 -22.05 4.32 8.12
C GLY A 8 -20.59 4.50 7.67
N PRO A 9 -20.28 4.21 6.40
CA PRO A 9 -18.90 4.15 5.92
C PRO A 9 -18.17 5.49 6.04
N LEU A 10 -16.90 5.44 6.46
CA LEU A 10 -16.09 6.62 6.75
C LEU A 10 -15.96 7.58 5.55
N HIS A 11 -15.88 7.05 4.33
CA HIS A 11 -15.75 7.86 3.10
C HIS A 11 -17.02 8.65 2.72
N THR A 12 -18.15 8.39 3.38
CA THR A 12 -19.42 9.14 3.17
C THR A 12 -19.63 10.24 4.22
N CYS A 13 -18.76 10.30 5.22
CA CYS A 13 -18.86 11.26 6.30
C CYS A 13 -18.66 12.70 5.81
N SER A 14 -19.55 13.59 6.23
CA SER A 14 -19.37 15.04 6.12
C SER A 14 -19.30 15.66 7.51
N ILE A 15 -18.37 16.59 7.71
CA ILE A 15 -18.27 17.39 8.94
C ILE A 15 -18.84 18.81 8.75
N TYR A 16 -19.47 19.08 7.60
CA TYR A 16 -20.10 20.36 7.33
C TYR A 16 -21.17 20.67 8.38
N GLU A 17 -21.24 21.94 8.82
CA GLU A 17 -22.15 22.44 9.87
C GLU A 17 -22.08 21.78 11.26
N SER A 18 -21.18 20.80 11.47
CA SER A 18 -20.98 20.22 12.80
C SER A 18 -20.15 21.14 13.69
N LYS A 19 -20.83 21.80 14.62
CA LYS A 19 -20.20 22.68 15.62
C LYS A 19 -19.29 21.90 16.56
N GLU A 20 -19.67 20.68 16.92
CA GLU A 20 -18.95 19.79 17.82
C GLU A 20 -17.63 19.32 17.18
N ALA A 21 -17.67 18.87 15.92
CA ALA A 21 -16.47 18.51 15.17
C ALA A 21 -15.57 19.73 14.93
N GLY A 22 -16.15 20.87 14.56
CA GLY A 22 -15.43 22.13 14.39
C GLY A 22 -14.73 22.59 15.67
N LYS A 23 -15.38 22.48 16.84
CA LYS A 23 -14.78 22.79 18.13
C LYS A 23 -13.58 21.89 18.44
N LYS A 24 -13.69 20.57 18.24
CA LYS A 24 -12.58 19.62 18.45
C LYS A 24 -11.37 19.96 17.58
N ILE A 25 -11.60 20.18 16.28
CA ILE A 25 -10.52 20.54 15.34
C ILE A 25 -9.93 21.90 15.70
N GLY A 26 -10.76 22.89 15.99
CA GLY A 26 -10.32 24.23 16.37
C GLY A 26 -9.49 24.24 17.65
N ASP A 27 -9.86 23.47 18.66
CA ASP A 27 -9.10 23.38 19.92
C ASP A 27 -7.72 22.74 19.72
N MET A 28 -7.61 21.74 18.82
CA MET A 28 -6.32 21.20 18.42
C MET A 28 -5.49 22.24 17.62
N LEU A 29 -6.09 22.90 16.63
CA LEU A 29 -5.39 23.87 15.77
C LEU A 29 -4.88 25.10 16.54
N LYS A 30 -5.60 25.55 17.57
CA LYS A 30 -5.15 26.64 18.46
C LYS A 30 -3.82 26.35 19.15
N MET A 31 -3.47 25.07 19.35
CA MET A 31 -2.20 24.68 19.97
C MET A 31 -1.01 25.03 19.07
N GLY A 32 -1.19 25.03 17.75
CA GLY A 32 -0.14 25.32 16.78
C GLY A 32 1.15 24.54 17.07
N LYS A 33 2.28 25.25 17.09
CA LYS A 33 3.59 24.68 17.44
C LYS A 33 3.94 24.80 18.94
N SER A 34 3.02 25.30 19.78
CA SER A 34 3.32 25.52 21.21
C SER A 34 3.43 24.22 22.01
N LYS A 35 2.91 23.12 21.48
CA LYS A 35 2.91 21.78 22.10
C LYS A 35 3.50 20.73 21.15
N PRO A 36 4.09 19.64 21.69
CA PRO A 36 4.47 18.49 20.89
C PRO A 36 3.29 17.94 20.09
N TRP A 37 3.56 17.47 18.87
CA TRP A 37 2.53 16.92 17.99
C TRP A 37 1.72 15.75 18.59
N PRO A 38 2.26 14.86 19.46
CA PRO A 38 1.46 13.80 20.08
C PRO A 38 0.38 14.35 21.01
N GLU A 39 0.66 15.45 21.73
CA GLU A 39 -0.32 16.10 22.60
C GLU A 39 -1.44 16.74 21.77
N ALA A 40 -1.10 17.36 20.64
CA ALA A 40 -2.08 17.91 19.71
C ALA A 40 -2.94 16.80 19.08
N LEU A 41 -2.32 15.69 18.67
CA LEU A 41 -3.02 14.52 18.15
C LEU A 41 -4.01 13.95 19.18
N LYS A 42 -3.56 13.76 20.43
CA LYS A 42 -4.40 13.27 21.53
C LYS A 42 -5.62 14.15 21.75
N LYS A 43 -5.50 15.47 21.56
CA LYS A 43 -6.63 16.39 21.69
C LYS A 43 -7.74 16.11 20.67
N LEU A 44 -7.38 15.62 19.48
CA LEU A 44 -8.30 15.32 18.39
C LEU A 44 -8.82 13.87 18.44
N THR A 45 -7.92 12.90 18.59
CA THR A 45 -8.20 11.46 18.45
C THR A 45 -8.36 10.72 19.78
N GLY A 46 -7.90 11.32 20.89
CA GLY A 46 -7.81 10.65 22.20
C GLY A 46 -6.54 9.83 22.40
N SER A 47 -5.73 9.61 21.35
CA SER A 47 -4.47 8.85 21.40
C SER A 47 -3.25 9.72 21.14
N GLU A 48 -2.16 9.47 21.87
CA GLU A 48 -0.85 10.10 21.61
C GLU A 48 -0.09 9.40 20.47
N THR A 49 -0.49 8.18 20.10
CA THR A 49 0.12 7.41 19.02
C THR A 49 -0.70 7.52 17.74
N LEU A 50 0.00 7.54 16.60
CA LEU A 50 -0.63 7.52 15.29
C LEU A 50 -1.18 6.12 15.01
N ASP A 51 -2.50 6.04 14.80
CA ASP A 51 -3.18 4.82 14.34
C ASP A 51 -3.52 4.93 12.85
N VAL A 52 -3.20 3.88 12.09
CA VAL A 52 -3.52 3.77 10.65
C VAL A 52 -4.87 3.11 10.40
N GLY A 53 -5.56 2.64 11.44
CA GLY A 53 -6.88 2.00 11.36
C GLY A 53 -7.89 2.83 10.59
N ALA A 54 -8.00 4.13 10.88
CA ALA A 54 -8.90 5.05 10.18
C ALA A 54 -8.65 5.13 8.67
N LEU A 55 -7.38 5.03 8.24
CA LEU A 55 -7.02 5.03 6.82
C LEU A 55 -7.45 3.72 6.14
N LEU A 56 -7.24 2.58 6.82
CA LEU A 56 -7.65 1.27 6.33
C LEU A 56 -9.19 1.17 6.22
N GLU A 57 -9.91 1.73 7.20
CA GLU A 57 -11.38 1.78 7.20
C GLU A 57 -11.92 2.63 6.04
N TYR A 58 -11.30 3.79 5.79
CA TYR A 58 -11.69 4.66 4.67
C TYR A 58 -11.66 3.92 3.33
N PHE A 59 -10.61 3.13 3.08
CA PHE A 59 -10.38 2.39 1.84
C PHE A 59 -10.94 0.95 1.85
N GLU A 60 -11.63 0.55 2.92
CA GLU A 60 -12.14 -0.81 3.10
C GLU A 60 -13.03 -1.30 1.94
N PRO A 61 -13.98 -0.49 1.41
CA PRO A 61 -14.81 -0.91 0.28
C PRO A 61 -14.02 -1.10 -1.01
N LEU A 62 -13.07 -0.20 -1.27
CA LEU A 62 -12.18 -0.30 -2.44
C LEU A 62 -11.30 -1.56 -2.34
N ARG A 63 -10.76 -1.84 -1.15
CA ARG A 63 -9.96 -3.03 -0.88
C ARG A 63 -10.75 -4.31 -1.13
N LYS A 64 -12.01 -4.38 -0.70
CA LYS A 64 -12.91 -5.52 -0.99
C LYS A 64 -13.11 -5.70 -2.49
N TRP A 65 -13.47 -4.63 -3.18
CA TRP A 65 -13.66 -4.66 -4.64
C TRP A 65 -12.39 -5.13 -5.36
N MET A 66 -11.22 -4.62 -5.01
CA MET A 66 -9.95 -5.06 -5.61
C MET A 66 -9.66 -6.55 -5.39
N VAL A 67 -10.03 -7.11 -4.23
CA VAL A 67 -9.88 -8.54 -3.95
C VAL A 67 -10.78 -9.38 -4.85
N GLU A 68 -12.02 -8.93 -5.07
CA GLU A 68 -12.98 -9.60 -5.96
C GLU A 68 -12.50 -9.55 -7.41
N GLN A 69 -12.10 -8.38 -7.89
CA GLN A 69 -11.58 -8.21 -9.26
C GLN A 69 -10.33 -9.06 -9.54
N ARG A 70 -9.43 -9.20 -8.56
CA ARG A 70 -8.27 -10.10 -8.73
C ARG A 70 -8.67 -11.55 -8.94
N LYS A 71 -9.73 -12.02 -8.28
CA LYS A 71 -10.24 -13.39 -8.45
C LYS A 71 -10.84 -13.56 -9.84
N GLU A 72 -11.61 -12.59 -10.31
CA GLU A 72 -12.23 -12.61 -11.64
C GLU A 72 -11.18 -12.61 -12.77
N LEU A 73 -10.11 -11.82 -12.61
CA LEU A 73 -9.03 -11.70 -13.59
C LEU A 73 -7.97 -12.83 -13.49
N GLY A 74 -8.11 -13.76 -12.54
CA GLY A 74 -7.13 -14.84 -12.34
C GLY A 74 -5.75 -14.36 -11.87
N TYR A 75 -5.66 -13.19 -11.24
CA TYR A 75 -4.40 -12.65 -10.75
C TYR A 75 -4.03 -13.27 -9.39
N THR A 76 -3.21 -14.32 -9.42
CA THR A 76 -2.94 -15.20 -8.26
C THR A 76 -1.85 -14.71 -7.31
N ARG A 77 -0.96 -13.81 -7.74
CA ARG A 77 0.19 -13.33 -6.93
C ARG A 77 0.12 -11.83 -6.68
N PRO A 78 -0.47 -11.38 -5.56
CA PRO A 78 -0.34 -10.00 -5.10
C PRO A 78 1.12 -9.73 -4.70
N GLY A 79 1.75 -8.71 -5.29
CA GLY A 79 3.12 -8.31 -4.97
C GLY A 79 3.90 -7.92 -6.21
N TRP A 80 5.19 -7.65 -6.03
CA TRP A 80 6.14 -7.41 -7.11
C TRP A 80 7.19 -8.52 -7.11
N ASP A 81 7.67 -8.88 -8.29
CA ASP A 81 8.75 -9.84 -8.43
C ASP A 81 10.08 -9.15 -8.16
N VAL A 82 10.62 -9.35 -6.96
CA VAL A 82 11.94 -8.81 -6.55
C VAL A 82 13.09 -9.40 -7.37
N ASP A 83 12.88 -10.57 -7.99
CA ASP A 83 13.85 -11.29 -8.82
C ASP A 83 13.53 -11.20 -10.32
N ALA A 84 12.51 -10.44 -10.72
CA ALA A 84 12.25 -10.14 -12.13
C ALA A 84 13.30 -9.14 -12.63
N LYS A 85 14.55 -9.60 -12.77
CA LYS A 85 15.47 -9.00 -13.71
C LYS A 85 14.76 -8.96 -15.04
N ALA A 86 14.47 -7.75 -15.49
CA ALA A 86 13.85 -7.43 -16.76
C ALA A 86 14.35 -8.39 -17.86
N GLY A 87 13.48 -9.31 -18.29
CA GLY A 87 13.58 -9.98 -19.58
C GLY A 87 14.88 -10.71 -19.95
N VAL A 88 15.62 -11.31 -19.03
CA VAL A 88 16.67 -12.28 -19.42
C VAL A 88 16.23 -13.68 -19.00
N SER A 89 15.47 -14.29 -19.90
CA SER A 89 14.95 -15.65 -19.80
C SER A 89 16.04 -16.62 -19.33
N ALA A 90 15.69 -17.50 -18.38
CA ALA A 90 16.55 -18.53 -17.77
C ALA A 90 17.21 -19.51 -18.77
N VAL A 91 16.89 -19.38 -20.05
CA VAL A 91 17.37 -20.22 -21.15
C VAL A 91 18.69 -19.69 -21.76
N LEU A 92 19.07 -18.44 -21.53
CA LEU A 92 20.34 -17.89 -22.02
C LEU A 92 21.60 -18.62 -21.50
N PRO A 93 21.75 -18.87 -20.17
CA PRO A 93 22.94 -19.56 -19.66
C PRO A 93 23.00 -21.04 -20.09
N THR A 94 21.86 -21.71 -20.27
CA THR A 94 21.83 -23.09 -20.77
C THR A 94 22.17 -23.16 -22.26
N LEU A 95 21.62 -22.26 -23.09
CA LEU A 95 21.97 -22.16 -24.51
C LEU A 95 23.45 -21.84 -24.72
N PHE A 96 24.02 -20.92 -23.94
CA PHE A 96 25.44 -20.59 -24.03
C PHE A 96 26.33 -21.80 -23.71
N ASN A 97 26.01 -22.58 -22.67
CA ASN A 97 26.78 -23.77 -22.29
C ASN A 97 26.67 -24.90 -23.33
N THR A 98 25.48 -25.12 -23.91
CA THR A 98 25.30 -26.14 -24.95
C THR A 98 26.02 -25.77 -26.25
N VAL A 99 25.97 -24.51 -26.67
CA VAL A 99 26.65 -24.03 -27.89
C VAL A 99 28.17 -24.05 -27.71
N MET A 100 28.68 -23.57 -26.56
CA MET A 100 30.11 -23.65 -26.25
C MET A 100 30.59 -25.10 -26.14
N GLY A 101 29.81 -26.00 -25.54
CA GLY A 101 30.12 -27.42 -25.49
C GLY A 101 30.21 -28.05 -26.88
N SER A 102 29.27 -27.73 -27.77
CA SER A 102 29.28 -28.23 -29.15
C SER A 102 30.47 -27.70 -29.97
N LEU A 103 30.86 -26.45 -29.77
CA LEU A 103 32.03 -25.85 -30.42
C LEU A 103 33.33 -26.51 -29.94
N ILE A 104 33.48 -26.74 -28.64
CA ILE A 104 34.67 -27.42 -28.08
C ILE A 104 34.81 -28.84 -28.63
N VAL A 105 33.71 -29.60 -28.67
CA VAL A 105 33.71 -30.98 -29.20
C VAL A 105 34.10 -30.99 -30.69
N THR A 106 33.65 -30.01 -31.45
CA THR A 106 33.98 -29.90 -32.88
C THR A 106 35.44 -29.51 -33.09
N VAL A 107 35.97 -28.56 -32.31
CA VAL A 107 37.38 -28.15 -32.39
C VAL A 107 38.32 -29.30 -31.99
N VAL A 108 37.97 -30.10 -30.97
CA VAL A 108 38.78 -31.25 -30.54
C VAL A 108 38.72 -32.43 -31.50
N LEU A 109 37.60 -32.62 -32.22
CA LEU A 109 37.47 -33.70 -33.21
C LEU A 109 38.08 -33.38 -34.59
N PHE A 110 38.29 -32.10 -34.91
CA PHE A 110 38.78 -31.64 -36.21
C PHE A 110 40.17 -30.95 -36.17
N CYS A 111 40.86 -30.99 -35.03
CA CYS A 111 42.31 -30.75 -34.89
C CYS A 111 43.04 -32.08 -34.67
#